data_AF-A0A0M9DSZ9-F1
#
_entry.id   AF-A0A0M9DSZ9-F1
#
_cell.length_a   1.000
_cell.length_b   1.000
_cell.length_c   1.000
_cell.angle_alpha   90.00
_cell.angle_beta   90.00
_cell.angle_gamma   90.00
#
_symmetry.space_group_name_H-M   'P 1'
#
loop_
_entity.id
_entity.type
_entity.pdbx_description
1 polymer ?
#
loop_
_entity_poly.entity_id
_entity_poly.type
_entity_poly.pdbx_seq_one_letter_code
_entity_poly.pdbx_strand_id
1 'polypeptide(L)'
;MKNVQMITLWVLVVGLIGYTIYDKRFNKQDAANYQDGSWHQTQLINFKLPENLNFAGETVPLDNINVRQRLDREFYAFMFGHAGTAMTIKKADQWLPRFEKILLEMGVHPDFKYLPIIESNLSNAISPAGATGFWQIMPEVAGHYGLEISDEVDERYHPIKSAYAAAKILKENYDKFGNWALAAAAYNAGPGYLEGTIQFQQSKSYYHLHLYPETARYVIRMIAFKNLYENPVRFGYPITKDNIYTAEPTKTIKVKETILDLAEFAIQNGITYKTLIDLNPWLKAKSLTVKQGKSYEIELPLNAKPVAKDSVQIEKK
;
A
#
# COMPACT_ATOMS: atom_id res chain seq x y z
N MET A 1 -39.39 -10.96 -17.98
CA MET A 1 -38.30 -10.37 -17.16
C MET A 1 -37.29 -11.39 -16.62
N LYS A 2 -37.68 -12.59 -16.17
CA LYS A 2 -36.74 -13.60 -15.65
C LYS A 2 -35.69 -14.13 -16.66
N ASN A 3 -36.02 -14.23 -17.95
CA ASN A 3 -35.12 -14.79 -18.96
C ASN A 3 -33.99 -13.83 -19.38
N VAL A 4 -34.23 -12.51 -19.35
CA VAL A 4 -33.20 -11.50 -19.68
C VAL A 4 -32.14 -11.41 -18.59
N GLN A 5 -32.53 -11.55 -17.31
CA GLN A 5 -31.61 -11.58 -16.17
C GLN A 5 -30.73 -12.83 -16.15
N MET A 6 -31.24 -14.00 -16.55
CA MET A 6 -30.39 -15.20 -16.69
C MET A 6 -29.38 -15.06 -17.82
N ILE A 7 -29.76 -14.53 -18.99
CA ILE A 7 -28.84 -14.37 -20.11
C ILE A 7 -27.70 -13.39 -19.78
N THR A 8 -27.99 -12.30 -19.05
CA THR A 8 -26.93 -11.37 -18.58
C THR A 8 -25.98 -12.02 -17.57
N LEU A 9 -26.51 -12.87 -16.67
CA LEU A 9 -25.68 -13.61 -15.72
C LEU A 9 -24.72 -14.59 -16.44
N TRP A 10 -25.20 -15.29 -17.46
CA TRP A 10 -24.39 -16.23 -18.25
C TRP A 10 -23.29 -15.53 -19.06
N VAL A 11 -23.55 -14.35 -19.63
CA VAL A 11 -22.54 -13.57 -20.36
C VAL A 11 -21.43 -13.07 -19.41
N LEU A 12 -21.77 -12.64 -18.21
CA LEU A 12 -20.79 -12.22 -17.20
C LEU A 12 -19.95 -13.40 -16.70
N VAL A 13 -20.55 -14.57 -16.47
CA VAL A 13 -19.85 -15.78 -16.02
C VAL A 13 -18.93 -16.32 -17.12
N VAL A 14 -19.37 -16.37 -18.38
CA VAL A 14 -18.53 -16.77 -19.51
C VAL A 14 -17.41 -15.76 -19.77
N GLY A 15 -17.67 -14.45 -19.59
CA GLY A 15 -16.64 -13.41 -19.64
C GLY A 15 -15.57 -13.56 -18.56
N LEU A 16 -15.97 -13.85 -17.31
CA LEU A 16 -15.05 -14.11 -16.19
C LEU A 16 -14.25 -15.40 -16.38
N ILE A 17 -14.89 -16.48 -16.85
CA ILE A 17 -14.21 -17.75 -17.15
C ILE A 17 -13.26 -17.57 -18.34
N GLY A 18 -13.68 -16.86 -19.38
CA GLY A 18 -12.86 -16.53 -20.54
C GLY A 18 -11.64 -15.69 -20.14
N TYR A 19 -11.84 -14.67 -19.31
CA TYR A 19 -10.76 -13.83 -18.76
C TYR A 19 -9.79 -14.65 -17.90
N THR A 20 -10.28 -15.47 -16.97
CA THR A 20 -9.43 -16.28 -16.09
C THR A 20 -8.66 -17.38 -16.84
N ILE A 21 -9.25 -17.97 -17.90
CA ILE A 21 -8.56 -18.96 -18.74
C ILE A 21 -7.53 -18.28 -19.65
N TYR A 22 -7.88 -17.15 -20.27
CA TYR A 22 -6.97 -16.37 -21.11
C TYR A 22 -5.77 -15.89 -20.29
N ASP A 23 -6.02 -15.30 -19.12
CA ASP A 23 -5.01 -14.82 -18.19
C ASP A 23 -4.08 -15.96 -17.74
N LYS A 24 -4.63 -17.10 -17.29
CA LYS A 24 -3.81 -18.26 -16.90
C LYS A 24 -2.94 -18.82 -18.04
N ARG A 25 -3.41 -18.81 -19.28
CA ARG A 25 -2.64 -19.29 -20.44
C ARG A 25 -1.54 -18.32 -20.82
N PHE A 26 -1.85 -17.02 -20.86
CA PHE A 26 -0.88 -15.95 -21.13
C PHE A 26 0.26 -16.00 -20.09
N ASN A 27 -0.10 -16.09 -18.80
CA ASN A 27 0.85 -16.10 -17.69
C ASN A 27 1.79 -17.32 -17.69
N LYS A 28 1.29 -18.52 -18.06
CA LYS A 28 2.10 -19.76 -18.05
C LYS A 28 3.10 -19.84 -19.21
N GLN A 29 2.71 -19.37 -20.40
CA GLN A 29 3.56 -19.42 -21.59
C GLN A 29 4.71 -18.40 -21.50
N ASP A 30 4.42 -17.20 -21.02
CA ASP A 30 5.44 -16.15 -20.85
C ASP A 30 6.40 -16.44 -19.68
N ALA A 31 5.93 -17.04 -18.59
CA ALA A 31 6.79 -17.51 -17.51
C ALA A 31 7.78 -18.60 -17.97
N ALA A 32 7.35 -19.49 -18.89
CA ALA A 32 8.22 -20.51 -19.47
C ALA A 32 9.29 -19.90 -20.40
N ASN A 33 8.91 -18.89 -21.19
CA ASN A 33 9.84 -18.16 -22.07
C ASN A 33 10.84 -17.29 -21.29
N TYR A 34 10.50 -16.86 -20.07
CA TYR A 34 11.43 -16.08 -19.23
C TYR A 34 12.61 -16.91 -18.68
N GLN A 35 12.40 -18.19 -18.42
CA GLN A 35 13.43 -19.09 -17.86
C GLN A 35 14.57 -19.41 -18.86
N ASP A 36 14.35 -19.18 -20.16
CA ASP A 36 15.31 -19.42 -21.26
C ASP A 36 16.37 -18.32 -21.42
N GLY A 37 16.30 -17.22 -20.66
CA GLY A 37 17.37 -16.19 -20.65
C GLY A 37 17.52 -15.38 -21.95
N SER A 38 16.57 -15.50 -22.88
CA SER A 38 16.63 -14.92 -24.23
C SER A 38 16.24 -13.43 -24.34
N TRP A 39 16.14 -12.68 -23.23
CA TRP A 39 15.81 -11.25 -23.26
C TRP A 39 16.85 -10.37 -22.53
N HIS A 40 17.72 -9.70 -23.31
CA HIS A 40 18.62 -8.64 -22.83
C HIS A 40 18.48 -7.31 -23.60
N GLN A 41 17.34 -7.06 -24.26
CA GLN A 41 17.02 -5.74 -24.78
C GLN A 41 15.68 -5.29 -24.23
N THR A 42 15.67 -4.12 -23.62
CA THR A 42 14.49 -3.33 -23.26
C THR A 42 13.74 -2.99 -24.54
N GLN A 43 13.09 -3.99 -25.16
CA GLN A 43 12.11 -3.70 -26.16
C GLN A 43 11.04 -2.88 -25.45
N LEU A 44 10.71 -1.72 -26.01
CA LEU A 44 9.47 -1.03 -25.68
C LEU A 44 8.39 -2.10 -25.88
N ILE A 45 7.95 -2.72 -24.79
CA ILE A 45 6.81 -3.62 -24.83
C ILE A 45 5.73 -2.78 -25.50
N ASN A 46 5.22 -3.23 -26.66
CA ASN A 46 4.14 -2.56 -27.36
C ASN A 46 2.93 -2.59 -26.43
N PHE A 47 2.89 -1.63 -25.52
CA PHE A 47 1.97 -1.57 -24.42
C PHE A 47 0.64 -1.05 -24.96
N LYS A 48 -0.34 -1.94 -25.03
CA LYS A 48 -1.73 -1.55 -25.24
C LYS A 48 -2.40 -1.35 -23.89
N LEU A 49 -2.83 -0.12 -23.65
CA LEU A 49 -3.62 0.26 -22.48
C LEU A 49 -4.82 -0.70 -22.35
N PRO A 50 -5.09 -1.30 -21.17
CA PRO A 50 -6.24 -2.17 -20.99
C PRO A 50 -7.56 -1.46 -21.31
N GLU A 51 -8.43 -2.16 -22.03
CA GLU A 51 -9.80 -1.74 -22.31
C GLU A 51 -10.66 -2.26 -21.14
N ASN A 52 -11.44 -1.41 -20.45
CA ASN A 52 -12.25 -1.72 -19.26
C ASN A 52 -11.52 -1.71 -17.90
N LEU A 53 -10.87 -0.59 -17.58
CA LEU A 53 -10.29 -0.37 -16.25
C LEU A 53 -11.37 0.02 -15.22
N ASN A 54 -11.21 -0.45 -13.99
CA ASN A 54 -12.08 -0.14 -12.85
C ASN A 54 -11.23 0.20 -11.61
N PHE A 55 -11.72 1.16 -10.83
CA PHE A 55 -11.21 1.45 -9.49
C PHE A 55 -12.34 1.61 -8.50
N ALA A 56 -12.29 0.83 -7.44
CA ALA A 56 -13.23 0.90 -6.33
C ALA A 56 -14.71 0.77 -6.74
N GLY A 57 -15.00 -0.05 -7.77
CA GLY A 57 -16.34 -0.22 -8.31
C GLY A 57 -16.74 0.83 -9.36
N GLU A 58 -15.89 1.81 -9.65
CA GLU A 58 -16.13 2.86 -10.64
C GLU A 58 -15.38 2.58 -11.95
N THR A 59 -16.09 2.66 -13.08
CA THR A 59 -15.49 2.53 -14.41
C THR A 59 -14.62 3.74 -14.72
N VAL A 60 -13.41 3.48 -15.22
CA VAL A 60 -12.51 4.53 -15.70
C VAL A 60 -12.96 4.98 -17.11
N PRO A 61 -13.21 6.28 -17.34
CA PRO A 61 -13.70 6.78 -18.63
C PRO A 61 -12.57 6.89 -19.66
N LEU A 62 -12.25 5.75 -20.31
CA LEU A 62 -11.18 5.66 -21.31
C LEU A 62 -11.56 6.23 -22.69
N ASP A 63 -12.82 6.57 -22.92
CA ASP A 63 -13.23 7.37 -24.06
C ASP A 63 -12.63 8.78 -24.01
N ASN A 64 -12.39 9.30 -22.80
CA ASN A 64 -11.70 10.57 -22.59
C ASN A 64 -10.19 10.44 -22.86
N ILE A 65 -9.70 11.13 -23.90
CA ILE A 65 -8.28 11.12 -24.30
C ILE A 65 -7.33 11.61 -23.20
N ASN A 66 -7.74 12.59 -22.40
CA ASN A 66 -6.91 13.10 -21.29
C ASN A 66 -6.73 12.04 -20.20
N VAL A 67 -7.77 11.24 -19.93
CA VAL A 67 -7.70 10.13 -18.96
C VAL A 67 -6.80 9.03 -19.49
N ARG A 68 -6.92 8.66 -20.77
CA ARG A 68 -6.01 7.70 -21.42
C ARG A 68 -4.55 8.13 -21.34
N GLN A 69 -4.23 9.37 -21.72
CA GLN A 69 -2.86 9.88 -21.70
C GLN A 69 -2.28 9.93 -20.27
N ARG A 70 -3.10 10.31 -19.27
CA ARG A 70 -2.67 10.30 -17.86
C ARG A 70 -2.37 8.88 -17.39
N LEU A 71 -3.20 7.91 -17.73
CA LEU A 71 -2.98 6.50 -17.40
C LEU A 71 -1.74 5.94 -18.07
N ASP A 72 -1.62 6.18 -19.36
CA ASP A 72 -0.48 5.74 -20.17
C ASP A 72 0.83 6.19 -19.52
N ARG A 73 0.92 7.47 -19.14
CA ARG A 73 2.07 8.00 -18.39
C ARG A 73 2.39 7.22 -17.12
N GLU A 74 1.40 6.88 -16.29
CA GLU A 74 1.69 6.15 -15.04
C GLU A 74 2.07 4.69 -15.30
N PHE A 75 1.49 4.04 -16.33
CA PHE A 75 1.97 2.71 -16.77
C PHE A 75 3.42 2.75 -17.21
N TYR A 76 3.80 3.72 -18.06
CA TYR A 76 5.20 3.93 -18.44
C TYR A 76 6.08 4.20 -17.21
N ALA A 77 5.64 5.04 -16.27
CA ALA A 77 6.42 5.33 -15.07
C ALA A 77 6.70 4.05 -14.25
N PHE A 78 5.72 3.17 -14.06
CA PHE A 78 5.94 1.92 -13.35
C PHE A 78 6.70 0.88 -14.16
N MET A 79 6.43 0.74 -15.47
CA MET A 79 7.14 -0.21 -16.34
C MET A 79 8.63 0.10 -16.42
N PHE A 80 9.01 1.37 -16.52
CA PHE A 80 10.41 1.78 -16.67
C PHE A 80 11.09 2.14 -15.33
N GLY A 81 10.36 2.10 -14.22
CA GLY A 81 10.89 2.21 -12.85
C GLY A 81 11.55 0.94 -12.31
N HIS A 82 11.89 -0.02 -13.19
CA HIS A 82 12.26 -1.43 -12.97
C HIS A 82 12.64 -1.83 -11.53
N ALA A 83 13.73 -1.28 -10.96
CA ALA A 83 14.19 -1.69 -9.63
C ALA A 83 13.15 -1.39 -8.52
N GLY A 84 12.58 -0.19 -8.52
CA GLY A 84 11.61 0.24 -7.50
C GLY A 84 10.29 -0.53 -7.61
N THR A 85 9.77 -0.65 -8.82
CA THR A 85 8.52 -1.39 -9.08
C THR A 85 8.70 -2.87 -8.75
N ALA A 86 9.79 -3.51 -9.19
CA ALA A 86 10.06 -4.91 -8.88
C ALA A 86 10.14 -5.15 -7.37
N MET A 87 10.89 -4.32 -6.64
CA MET A 87 11.00 -4.46 -5.18
C MET A 87 9.66 -4.24 -4.48
N THR A 88 8.81 -3.35 -4.99
CA THR A 88 7.46 -3.12 -4.46
C THR A 88 6.57 -4.33 -4.69
N ILE A 89 6.56 -4.91 -5.89
CA ILE A 89 5.82 -6.15 -6.19
C ILE A 89 6.26 -7.27 -5.25
N LYS A 90 7.57 -7.46 -5.05
CA LYS A 90 8.09 -8.50 -4.17
C LYS A 90 7.63 -8.33 -2.71
N LYS A 91 7.47 -7.09 -2.23
CA LYS A 91 7.02 -6.78 -0.86
C LYS A 91 5.51 -6.79 -0.70
N ALA A 92 4.75 -6.62 -1.78
CA ALA A 92 3.32 -6.40 -1.72
C ALA A 92 2.57 -7.54 -1.00
N ASP A 93 2.91 -8.80 -1.28
CA ASP A 93 2.26 -9.97 -0.66
C ASP A 93 2.43 -10.04 0.87
N GLN A 94 3.48 -9.41 1.42
CA GLN A 94 3.69 -9.29 2.87
C GLN A 94 2.63 -8.39 3.54
N TRP A 95 2.10 -7.40 2.81
CA TRP A 95 1.32 -6.30 3.39
C TRP A 95 -0.10 -6.20 2.85
N LEU A 96 -0.29 -6.36 1.54
CA LEU A 96 -1.58 -6.14 0.89
C LEU A 96 -2.72 -7.00 1.48
N PRO A 97 -2.54 -8.29 1.80
CA PRO A 97 -3.60 -9.08 2.43
C PRO A 97 -4.02 -8.54 3.80
N ARG A 98 -3.06 -8.03 4.60
CA ARG A 98 -3.34 -7.44 5.92
C ARG A 98 -4.11 -6.13 5.77
N PHE A 99 -3.71 -5.28 4.82
CA PHE A 99 -4.39 -4.02 4.54
C PHE A 99 -5.77 -4.22 3.95
N GLU A 100 -5.92 -5.15 3.01
CA GLU A 100 -7.21 -5.52 2.41
C GLU A 100 -8.22 -5.93 3.48
N LYS A 101 -7.81 -6.79 4.43
CA LYS A 101 -8.66 -7.19 5.56
C LYS A 101 -9.12 -5.97 6.38
N ILE A 102 -8.20 -5.09 6.77
CA ILE A 102 -8.52 -3.89 7.55
C ILE A 102 -9.47 -2.96 6.79
N LEU A 103 -9.22 -2.73 5.50
CA LEU A 103 -10.06 -1.87 4.67
C LEU A 103 -11.49 -2.42 4.58
N LEU A 104 -11.64 -3.73 4.37
CA LEU A 104 -12.95 -4.39 4.35
C LEU A 104 -13.67 -4.28 5.70
N GLU A 105 -12.97 -4.51 6.82
CA GLU A 105 -13.51 -4.36 8.18
C GLU A 105 -14.00 -2.93 8.45
N MET A 106 -13.32 -1.94 7.87
CA MET A 106 -13.64 -0.52 8.02
C MET A 106 -14.63 0.01 6.96
N GLY A 107 -15.15 -0.85 6.08
CA GLY A 107 -16.08 -0.46 5.03
C GLY A 107 -15.46 0.39 3.91
N VAL A 108 -14.14 0.28 3.72
CA VAL A 108 -13.38 0.90 2.63
C VAL A 108 -13.17 -0.13 1.52
N HIS A 109 -13.28 0.28 0.26
CA HIS A 109 -13.10 -0.63 -0.86
C HIS A 109 -11.67 -1.24 -0.87
N PRO A 110 -11.50 -2.56 -1.12
CA PRO A 110 -10.20 -3.23 -1.03
C PRO A 110 -9.13 -2.71 -1.99
N ASP A 111 -9.51 -2.10 -3.12
CA ASP A 111 -8.59 -1.41 -4.03
C ASP A 111 -7.70 -0.35 -3.34
N PHE A 112 -8.12 0.21 -2.20
CA PHE A 112 -7.29 1.15 -1.44
C PHE A 112 -6.05 0.50 -0.79
N LYS A 113 -5.91 -0.83 -0.85
CA LYS A 113 -4.67 -1.51 -0.45
C LYS A 113 -3.47 -1.06 -1.29
N TYR A 114 -3.70 -0.51 -2.48
CA TYR A 114 -2.65 0.05 -3.34
C TYR A 114 -2.25 1.50 -3.00
N LEU A 115 -2.98 2.17 -2.10
CA LEU A 115 -2.62 3.52 -1.64
C LEU A 115 -1.22 3.60 -1.00
N PRO A 116 -0.83 2.74 -0.03
CA PRO A 116 0.49 2.81 0.60
C PRO A 116 1.66 2.51 -0.37
N ILE A 117 1.38 1.96 -1.56
CA ILE A 117 2.39 1.81 -2.62
C ILE A 117 2.68 3.16 -3.26
N ILE A 118 1.66 3.93 -3.63
CA ILE A 118 1.86 5.23 -4.28
C ILE A 118 2.33 6.31 -3.30
N GLU A 119 2.10 6.10 -2.00
CA GLU A 119 2.54 7.00 -0.93
C GLU A 119 4.01 6.75 -0.53
N SER A 120 4.41 5.48 -0.34
CA SER A 120 5.72 5.20 0.24
C SER A 120 6.45 3.99 -0.35
N ASN A 121 5.91 3.36 -1.39
CA ASN A 121 6.39 2.08 -1.92
C ASN A 121 6.46 1.00 -0.83
N LEU A 122 5.44 0.94 0.05
CA LEU A 122 5.38 0.00 1.19
C LEU A 122 6.60 0.11 2.10
N SER A 123 7.00 1.35 2.42
CA SER A 123 8.12 1.63 3.30
C SER A 123 7.75 2.66 4.37
N ASN A 124 8.54 2.68 5.44
CA ASN A 124 8.44 3.67 6.50
C ASN A 124 9.21 4.94 6.12
N ALA A 125 8.69 5.64 5.10
CA ALA A 125 9.26 6.89 4.58
C ALA A 125 8.77 8.11 5.37
N ILE A 126 9.50 9.22 5.23
CA ILE A 126 9.09 10.55 5.68
C ILE A 126 9.14 11.48 4.47
N SER A 127 8.03 12.15 4.15
CA SER A 127 8.02 13.16 3.09
C SER A 127 8.72 14.45 3.54
N PRO A 128 9.13 15.32 2.60
CA PRO A 128 9.64 16.64 2.93
C PRO A 128 8.68 17.50 3.77
N ALA A 129 7.37 17.23 3.68
CA ALA A 129 6.33 17.91 4.44
C ALA A 129 6.05 17.27 5.82
N GLY A 130 6.70 16.15 6.14
CA GLY A 130 6.56 15.47 7.43
C GLY A 130 5.48 14.37 7.49
N ALA A 131 4.91 13.99 6.33
CA ALA A 131 4.04 12.83 6.22
C ALA A 131 4.86 11.54 6.48
N THR A 132 4.36 10.64 7.32
CA THR A 132 5.18 9.52 7.83
C THR A 132 4.53 8.15 7.61
N GLY A 133 5.37 7.16 7.36
CA GLY A 133 5.02 5.75 7.36
C GLY A 133 4.44 5.26 6.03
N PHE A 134 3.83 4.08 6.08
CA PHE A 134 3.27 3.42 4.88
C PHE A 134 2.18 4.25 4.23
N TRP A 135 1.36 4.89 5.05
CA TRP A 135 0.17 5.62 4.64
C TRP A 135 0.40 7.14 4.56
N GLN A 136 1.64 7.60 4.76
CA GLN A 136 2.05 9.00 4.71
C GLN A 136 1.06 9.92 5.46
N ILE A 137 0.86 9.64 6.75
CA ILE A 137 -0.06 10.42 7.58
C ILE A 137 0.67 11.66 8.14
N MET A 138 0.05 12.83 8.00
CA MET A 138 0.57 14.09 8.54
C MET A 138 0.51 14.10 10.08
N PRO A 139 1.47 14.75 10.76
CA PRO A 139 1.50 14.78 12.22
C PRO A 139 0.25 15.46 12.82
N GLU A 140 -0.26 16.52 12.19
CA GLU A 140 -1.48 17.23 12.63
C GLU A 140 -2.74 16.37 12.50
N VAL A 141 -2.70 15.39 11.60
CA VAL A 141 -3.81 14.47 11.31
C VAL A 141 -3.75 13.25 12.24
N ALA A 142 -2.56 12.78 12.57
CA ALA A 142 -2.33 11.51 13.29
C ALA A 142 -3.11 11.39 14.61
N GLY A 143 -3.05 12.42 15.45
CA GLY A 143 -3.73 12.42 16.75
C GLY A 143 -5.25 12.35 16.63
N HIS A 144 -5.83 13.00 15.62
CA HIS A 144 -7.28 12.97 15.37
C HIS A 144 -7.78 11.54 15.09
N TYR A 145 -6.97 10.72 14.43
CA TYR A 145 -7.30 9.35 14.07
C TYR A 145 -6.81 8.29 15.06
N GLY A 146 -6.32 8.72 16.23
CA GLY A 146 -5.95 7.87 17.34
C GLY A 146 -4.54 7.30 17.26
N LEU A 147 -3.64 7.94 16.50
CA LEU A 147 -2.22 7.61 16.50
C LEU A 147 -1.48 8.48 17.52
N GLU A 148 -0.64 7.84 18.33
CA GLU A 148 0.26 8.53 19.24
C GLU A 148 1.53 9.03 18.53
N ILE A 149 1.91 10.27 18.86
CA ILE A 149 3.21 10.85 18.52
C ILE A 149 3.81 11.46 19.79
N SER A 150 5.03 11.05 20.12
CA SER A 150 5.87 11.52 21.22
C SER A 150 7.34 11.28 20.90
N ASP A 151 8.24 11.68 21.79
CA ASP A 151 9.68 11.46 21.62
C ASP A 151 10.08 9.97 21.60
N GLU A 152 9.31 9.11 22.27
CA GLU A 152 9.58 7.67 22.36
C GLU A 152 8.77 6.84 21.36
N VAL A 153 7.63 7.35 20.89
CA VAL A 153 6.64 6.61 20.10
C VAL A 153 6.12 7.46 18.95
N ASP A 154 6.15 6.92 17.73
CA ASP A 154 5.43 7.49 16.58
C ASP A 154 4.68 6.38 15.83
N GLU A 155 3.38 6.25 16.12
CA GLU A 155 2.54 5.18 15.59
C GLU A 155 2.20 5.33 14.11
N ARG A 156 2.60 6.43 13.46
CA ARG A 156 2.54 6.52 11.99
C ARG A 156 3.45 5.51 11.32
N TYR A 157 4.54 5.11 11.97
CA TYR A 157 5.41 4.02 11.50
C TYR A 157 4.83 2.63 11.75
N HIS A 158 3.80 2.50 12.59
CA HIS A 158 3.16 1.22 12.86
C HIS A 158 2.22 0.86 11.70
N PRO A 159 2.52 -0.15 10.86
CA PRO A 159 1.80 -0.37 9.60
C PRO A 159 0.31 -0.67 9.78
N ILE A 160 -0.04 -1.42 10.83
CA ILE A 160 -1.43 -1.79 11.14
C ILE A 160 -2.22 -0.63 11.76
N LYS A 161 -1.69 0.06 12.78
CA LYS A 161 -2.39 1.22 13.38
C LYS A 161 -2.59 2.33 12.36
N SER A 162 -1.56 2.65 11.58
CA SER A 162 -1.67 3.64 10.50
C SER A 162 -2.64 3.20 9.40
N ALA A 163 -2.78 1.91 9.08
CA ALA A 163 -3.81 1.43 8.15
C ALA A 163 -5.23 1.69 8.68
N TYR A 164 -5.49 1.46 9.96
CA TYR A 164 -6.78 1.81 10.58
C TYR A 164 -7.05 3.32 10.53
N ALA A 165 -6.05 4.14 10.81
CA ALA A 165 -6.17 5.60 10.71
C ALA A 165 -6.46 6.04 9.27
N ALA A 166 -5.72 5.52 8.29
CA ALA A 166 -5.94 5.80 6.87
C ALA A 166 -7.34 5.36 6.40
N ALA A 167 -7.81 4.19 6.85
CA ALA A 167 -9.16 3.73 6.55
C ALA A 167 -10.24 4.68 7.09
N LYS A 168 -10.07 5.23 8.29
CA LYS A 168 -10.99 6.24 8.84
C LYS A 168 -11.00 7.51 8.00
N ILE A 169 -9.82 8.04 7.62
CA ILE A 169 -9.69 9.21 6.74
C ILE A 169 -10.42 8.97 5.42
N LEU A 170 -10.18 7.83 4.79
CA LEU A 170 -10.82 7.45 3.52
C LEU A 170 -12.33 7.34 3.65
N LYS A 171 -12.81 6.78 4.76
CA LYS A 171 -14.23 6.63 5.01
C LYS A 171 -14.93 7.98 5.22
N GLU A 172 -14.33 8.87 5.99
CA GLU A 172 -14.83 10.25 6.17
C GLU A 172 -14.84 11.03 4.86
N ASN A 173 -13.78 10.90 4.05
CA ASN A 173 -13.73 11.49 2.72
C ASN A 173 -14.81 10.91 1.80
N TYR A 174 -15.05 9.60 1.84
CA TYR A 174 -16.13 8.98 1.07
C TYR A 174 -17.50 9.48 1.52
N ASP A 175 -17.74 9.56 2.82
CA ASP A 175 -19.01 10.04 3.37
C ASP A 175 -19.26 11.51 3.00
N LYS A 176 -18.19 12.31 2.85
CA LYS A 176 -18.26 13.70 2.40
C LYS A 176 -18.48 13.85 0.88
N PHE A 177 -17.76 13.09 0.05
CA PHE A 177 -17.73 13.31 -1.41
C PHE A 177 -18.60 12.33 -2.22
N GLY A 178 -19.00 11.21 -1.62
CA GLY A 178 -19.95 10.25 -2.19
C GLY A 178 -19.39 9.30 -3.25
N ASN A 179 -18.09 9.35 -3.56
CA ASN A 179 -17.41 8.38 -4.42
C ASN A 179 -15.94 8.21 -4.03
N TRP A 180 -15.35 7.08 -4.41
CA TRP A 180 -14.02 6.67 -3.98
C TRP A 180 -12.92 7.44 -4.71
N ALA A 181 -13.12 7.80 -5.97
CA ALA A 181 -12.14 8.59 -6.72
C ALA A 181 -11.92 9.98 -6.08
N LEU A 182 -12.98 10.66 -5.67
CA LEU A 182 -12.87 11.91 -4.91
C LEU A 182 -12.36 11.69 -3.49
N ALA A 183 -12.75 10.59 -2.83
CA ALA A 183 -12.23 10.28 -1.49
C ALA A 183 -10.71 10.12 -1.47
N ALA A 184 -10.16 9.43 -2.47
CA ALA A 184 -8.73 9.32 -2.70
C ALA A 184 -8.07 10.67 -3.01
N ALA A 185 -8.69 11.50 -3.85
CA ALA A 185 -8.16 12.82 -4.15
C ALA A 185 -8.11 13.73 -2.90
N ALA A 186 -9.11 13.63 -2.02
CA ALA A 186 -9.16 14.36 -0.76
C ALA A 186 -8.11 13.86 0.24
N TYR A 187 -7.78 12.56 0.22
CA TYR A 187 -6.70 12.01 1.04
C TYR A 187 -5.36 12.70 0.71
N ASN A 188 -5.07 12.89 -0.59
CA ASN A 188 -3.85 13.52 -1.05
C ASN A 188 -3.83 15.05 -0.88
N ALA A 189 -4.89 15.74 -1.29
CA ALA A 189 -4.90 17.20 -1.37
C ALA A 189 -5.50 17.90 -0.15
N GLY A 190 -6.10 17.12 0.76
CA GLY A 190 -6.96 17.62 1.83
C GLY A 190 -8.40 17.86 1.35
N PRO A 191 -9.41 17.61 2.22
CA PRO A 191 -10.82 17.73 1.86
C PRO A 191 -11.26 19.17 1.57
N GLY A 192 -10.65 20.17 2.21
CA GLY A 192 -11.02 21.58 1.99
C GLY A 192 -10.65 22.08 0.59
N TYR A 193 -9.45 21.75 0.10
CA TYR A 193 -9.04 22.07 -1.28
C TYR A 193 -9.96 21.40 -2.29
N LEU A 194 -10.24 20.10 -2.11
CA LEU A 194 -11.07 19.36 -3.05
C LEU A 194 -12.49 19.92 -3.09
N GLU A 195 -13.08 20.21 -1.93
CA GLU A 195 -14.41 20.81 -1.82
C GLU A 195 -14.49 22.16 -2.56
N GLY A 196 -13.54 23.08 -2.32
CA GLY A 196 -13.48 24.35 -3.04
C GLY A 196 -13.34 24.16 -4.55
N THR A 197 -12.53 23.18 -4.98
CA THR A 197 -12.34 22.88 -6.40
C THR A 197 -13.62 22.34 -7.05
N ILE A 198 -14.33 21.43 -6.38
CA ILE A 198 -15.62 20.89 -6.83
C ILE A 198 -16.66 22.00 -6.97
N GLN A 199 -16.73 22.91 -6.00
CA GLN A 199 -17.67 24.04 -6.03
C GLN A 199 -17.36 25.01 -7.18
N PHE A 200 -16.08 25.39 -7.33
CA PHE A 200 -15.65 26.31 -8.38
C PHE A 200 -15.85 25.74 -9.79
N GLN A 201 -15.47 24.48 -10.02
CA GLN A 201 -15.54 23.85 -11.35
C GLN A 201 -16.90 23.18 -11.63
N GLN A 202 -17.81 23.16 -10.65
CA GLN A 202 -19.15 22.58 -10.76
C GLN A 202 -19.15 21.13 -11.25
N SER A 203 -18.17 20.35 -10.79
CA SER A 203 -17.99 18.95 -11.20
C SER A 203 -17.73 18.07 -10.00
N LYS A 204 -18.41 16.92 -9.94
CA LYS A 204 -18.20 15.87 -8.93
C LYS A 204 -17.47 14.64 -9.49
N SER A 205 -16.88 14.77 -10.68
CA SER A 205 -16.09 13.70 -11.30
C SER A 205 -14.60 14.03 -11.19
N TYR A 206 -13.84 13.17 -10.49
CA TYR A 206 -12.38 13.26 -10.41
C TYR A 206 -11.74 13.41 -11.79
N TYR A 207 -12.26 12.70 -12.79
CA TYR A 207 -11.72 12.69 -14.15
C TYR A 207 -11.96 14.01 -14.90
N HIS A 208 -12.92 14.82 -14.47
CA HIS A 208 -13.25 16.12 -15.07
C HIS A 208 -12.64 17.30 -14.32
N LEU A 209 -12.19 17.12 -13.08
CA LEU A 209 -11.60 18.18 -12.29
C LEU A 209 -10.19 18.52 -12.77
N HIS A 210 -9.93 19.82 -12.93
CA HIS A 210 -8.60 20.38 -13.05
C HIS A 210 -7.99 20.51 -11.64
N LEU A 211 -7.17 19.53 -11.27
CA LEU A 211 -6.52 19.42 -9.96
C LEU A 211 -5.03 19.74 -10.08
N TYR A 212 -4.38 20.02 -8.94
CA TYR A 212 -2.92 20.09 -8.90
C TYR A 212 -2.29 18.82 -9.49
N PRO A 213 -1.11 18.92 -10.15
CA PRO A 213 -0.52 17.79 -10.88
C PRO A 213 -0.38 16.52 -10.04
N GLU A 214 -0.03 16.63 -8.76
CA GLU A 214 0.07 15.49 -7.85
C GLU A 214 -1.28 14.80 -7.61
N THR A 215 -2.31 15.56 -7.25
CA THR A 215 -3.66 15.06 -6.99
C THR A 215 -4.32 14.52 -8.27
N ALA A 216 -4.09 15.18 -9.41
CA ALA A 216 -4.50 14.68 -10.73
C ALA A 216 -3.77 13.38 -11.13
N ARG A 217 -2.71 12.99 -10.43
CA ARG A 217 -2.02 11.71 -10.68
C ARG A 217 -2.43 10.63 -9.71
N TYR A 218 -2.93 11.01 -8.55
CA TYR A 218 -3.10 10.13 -7.41
C TYR A 218 -3.95 8.87 -7.69
N VAL A 219 -5.21 9.03 -8.13
CA VAL A 219 -6.08 7.89 -8.46
C VAL A 219 -5.56 7.12 -9.67
N ILE A 220 -5.02 7.83 -10.66
CA ILE A 220 -4.45 7.25 -11.89
C ILE A 220 -3.27 6.32 -11.57
N ARG A 221 -2.39 6.71 -10.63
CA ARG A 221 -1.28 5.89 -10.15
C ARG A 221 -1.76 4.61 -9.49
N MET A 222 -2.78 4.69 -8.63
CA MET A 222 -3.36 3.50 -8.01
C MET A 222 -3.97 2.55 -9.04
N ILE A 223 -4.70 3.08 -10.04
CA ILE A 223 -5.24 2.27 -11.15
C ILE A 223 -4.12 1.57 -11.91
N ALA A 224 -3.07 2.30 -12.30
CA ALA A 224 -1.96 1.74 -13.07
C ALA A 224 -1.23 0.65 -12.26
N PHE A 225 -0.91 0.92 -11.00
CA PHE A 225 -0.23 -0.07 -10.16
C PHE A 225 -1.10 -1.30 -9.88
N LYS A 226 -2.39 -1.13 -9.58
CA LYS A 226 -3.34 -2.26 -9.41
C LYS A 226 -3.25 -3.22 -10.58
N ASN A 227 -3.41 -2.70 -11.79
CA ASN A 227 -3.43 -3.51 -13.01
C ASN A 227 -2.07 -4.16 -13.29
N LEU A 228 -0.99 -3.43 -13.02
CA LEU A 228 0.36 -3.94 -13.14
C LEU A 228 0.61 -5.09 -12.16
N TYR A 229 0.29 -4.89 -10.89
CA TYR A 229 0.50 -5.88 -9.84
C TYR A 229 -0.38 -7.11 -9.99
N GLU A 230 -1.61 -6.96 -10.50
CA GLU A 230 -2.50 -8.09 -10.80
C GLU A 230 -2.04 -8.89 -12.03
N ASN A 231 -1.24 -8.31 -12.92
CA ASN A 231 -0.79 -8.93 -14.18
C ASN A 231 0.72 -8.66 -14.46
N PRO A 232 1.65 -8.94 -13.54
CA PRO A 232 2.99 -8.35 -13.57
C PRO A 232 3.81 -8.78 -14.81
N VAL A 233 3.62 -10.02 -15.29
CA VAL A 233 4.26 -10.53 -16.51
C VAL A 233 3.91 -9.68 -17.74
N ARG A 234 2.65 -9.28 -17.89
CA ARG A 234 2.17 -8.43 -19.00
C ARG A 234 2.91 -7.09 -19.07
N PHE A 235 3.40 -6.61 -17.94
CA PHE A 235 4.07 -5.32 -17.80
C PHE A 235 5.59 -5.44 -17.64
N GLY A 236 6.17 -6.59 -18.00
CA GLY A 236 7.62 -6.81 -17.97
C GLY A 236 8.18 -7.19 -16.60
N TYR A 237 7.33 -7.65 -15.67
CA TYR A 237 7.71 -8.13 -14.34
C TYR A 237 7.38 -9.62 -14.18
N PRO A 238 8.25 -10.53 -14.65
CA PRO A 238 8.10 -11.97 -14.50
C PRO A 238 8.48 -12.45 -13.09
N ILE A 239 7.89 -11.82 -12.08
CA ILE A 239 8.08 -12.15 -10.66
C ILE A 239 7.08 -13.26 -10.32
N THR A 240 7.62 -14.45 -10.04
CA THR A 240 6.84 -15.61 -9.59
C THR A 240 6.66 -15.59 -8.07
N LYS A 241 5.73 -16.41 -7.56
CA LYS A 241 5.51 -16.58 -6.11
C LYS A 241 6.72 -17.12 -5.35
N ASP A 242 7.69 -17.73 -6.02
CA ASP A 242 8.93 -18.19 -5.39
C ASP A 242 9.93 -17.04 -5.20
N ASN A 243 9.67 -15.89 -5.82
CA ASN A 243 10.53 -14.71 -5.83
C ASN A 243 9.90 -13.51 -5.10
N ILE A 244 8.91 -13.71 -4.24
CA ILE A 244 8.31 -12.66 -3.39
C ILE A 244 8.78 -12.80 -1.95
N TYR A 245 8.65 -11.71 -1.18
CA TYR A 245 8.91 -11.71 0.26
C TYR A 245 7.63 -12.04 1.01
N THR A 246 7.73 -12.96 1.96
CA THR A 246 6.63 -13.31 2.86
C THR A 246 6.92 -12.74 4.25
N ALA A 247 5.86 -12.46 5.01
CA ALA A 247 6.01 -12.03 6.38
C ALA A 247 6.57 -13.18 7.22
N GLU A 248 7.68 -12.94 7.92
CA GLU A 248 8.13 -13.85 8.97
C GLU A 248 7.04 -13.99 10.03
N PRO A 249 6.75 -15.19 10.53
CA PRO A 249 5.78 -15.37 11.60
C PRO A 249 6.20 -14.60 12.86
N THR A 250 5.32 -13.72 13.34
CA THR A 250 5.51 -12.96 14.58
C THR A 250 4.51 -13.37 15.66
N LYS A 251 4.84 -13.03 16.90
CA LYS A 251 3.95 -13.02 18.05
C LYS A 251 3.91 -11.62 18.64
N THR A 252 2.77 -11.26 19.22
CA THR A 252 2.60 -9.96 19.88
C THR A 252 2.63 -10.15 21.39
N ILE A 253 3.42 -9.34 22.08
CA ILE A 253 3.43 -9.28 23.54
C ILE A 253 2.87 -7.93 24.02
N LYS A 254 2.10 -7.97 25.11
CA LYS A 254 1.53 -6.77 25.72
C LYS A 254 2.42 -6.28 26.85
N VAL A 255 3.05 -5.13 26.65
CA VAL A 255 3.92 -4.47 27.62
C VAL A 255 3.12 -3.46 28.42
N LYS A 256 3.07 -3.65 29.74
CA LYS A 256 2.37 -2.76 30.69
C LYS A 256 3.31 -1.98 31.62
N GLU A 257 4.60 -2.29 31.55
CA GLU A 257 5.64 -1.72 32.41
C GLU A 257 6.67 -0.98 31.57
N THR A 258 7.29 0.04 32.13
CA THR A 258 8.34 0.83 31.47
C THR A 258 9.54 -0.05 31.12
N ILE A 259 10.01 0.08 29.88
CA ILE A 259 11.27 -0.51 29.42
C ILE A 259 12.34 0.59 29.48
N LEU A 260 13.29 0.47 30.40
CA LEU A 260 14.37 1.44 30.57
C LEU A 260 15.43 1.37 29.46
N ASP A 261 15.65 0.16 28.90
CA ASP A 261 16.61 -0.10 27.83
C ASP A 261 16.05 -1.14 26.86
N LEU A 262 15.71 -0.69 25.64
CA LEU A 262 15.16 -1.53 24.59
C LEU A 262 16.18 -2.54 24.03
N ALA A 263 17.49 -2.27 24.12
CA ALA A 263 18.51 -3.22 23.70
C ALA A 263 18.61 -4.39 24.69
N GLU A 264 18.57 -4.12 25.99
CA GLU A 264 18.52 -5.17 27.01
C GLU A 264 17.20 -5.96 26.92
N PHE A 265 16.07 -5.28 26.73
CA PHE A 265 14.78 -5.92 26.47
C PHE A 265 14.81 -6.85 25.24
N ALA A 266 15.47 -6.43 24.15
CA ALA A 266 15.63 -7.25 22.96
C ALA A 266 16.42 -8.54 23.26
N ILE A 267 17.55 -8.43 23.97
CA ILE A 267 18.39 -9.56 24.38
C ILE A 267 17.62 -10.54 25.27
N GLN A 268 16.87 -10.02 26.25
CA GLN A 268 16.02 -10.84 27.14
C GLN A 268 14.94 -11.61 26.38
N ASN A 269 14.50 -11.08 25.24
CA ASN A 269 13.55 -11.75 24.33
C ASN A 269 14.24 -12.57 23.22
N GLY A 270 15.55 -12.75 23.29
CA GLY A 270 16.32 -13.56 22.34
C GLY A 270 16.39 -12.95 20.94
N ILE A 271 16.42 -11.63 20.81
CA ILE A 271 16.55 -10.94 19.52
C ILE A 271 17.57 -9.80 19.60
N THR A 272 18.00 -9.33 18.42
CA THR A 272 18.84 -8.12 18.35
C THR A 272 17.98 -6.87 18.50
N TYR A 273 18.59 -5.77 18.95
CA TYR A 273 17.94 -4.45 18.92
C TYR A 273 17.47 -4.07 17.50
N LYS A 274 18.26 -4.40 16.47
CA LYS A 274 17.87 -4.18 15.07
C LYS A 274 16.57 -4.90 14.73
N THR A 275 16.45 -6.18 15.08
CA THR A 275 15.23 -6.97 14.85
C THR A 275 14.02 -6.37 15.57
N LEU A 276 14.21 -5.89 16.81
CA LEU A 276 13.14 -5.24 17.57
C LEU A 276 12.63 -4.00 16.82
N ILE A 277 13.52 -3.14 16.33
CA ILE A 277 13.16 -1.90 15.62
C ILE A 277 12.61 -2.19 14.21
N ASP A 278 13.14 -3.18 13.50
CA ASP A 278 12.62 -3.57 12.18
C ASP A 278 11.14 -4.02 12.26
N LEU A 279 10.78 -4.74 13.33
CA LEU A 279 9.40 -5.19 13.58
C LEU A 279 8.53 -4.12 14.24
N ASN A 280 9.13 -3.22 15.02
CA ASN A 280 8.43 -2.16 15.76
C ASN A 280 9.01 -0.78 15.42
N PRO A 281 8.93 -0.36 14.15
CA PRO A 281 9.54 0.88 13.67
C PRO A 281 8.92 2.15 14.29
N TRP A 282 7.82 2.00 15.02
CA TRP A 282 7.17 3.04 15.81
C TRP A 282 7.90 3.36 17.12
N LEU A 283 8.83 2.52 17.57
CA LEU A 283 9.74 2.83 18.68
C LEU A 283 10.81 3.82 18.20
N LYS A 284 10.82 5.03 18.75
CA LYS A 284 11.70 6.13 18.32
C LYS A 284 12.87 6.42 19.26
N ALA A 285 12.75 5.99 20.52
CA ALA A 285 13.80 6.17 21.53
C ALA A 285 14.48 4.83 21.89
N LYS A 286 15.43 4.90 22.83
CA LYS A 286 16.12 3.73 23.40
C LYS A 286 15.39 3.16 24.62
N SER A 287 14.35 3.85 25.09
CA SER A 287 13.47 3.47 26.20
C SER A 287 12.01 3.54 25.74
N LEU A 288 11.12 2.92 26.52
CA LEU A 288 9.68 3.04 26.34
C LEU A 288 9.02 3.24 27.71
N THR A 289 8.56 4.45 27.96
CA THR A 289 7.82 4.82 29.16
C THR A 289 6.36 4.39 29.03
N VAL A 290 5.90 3.55 29.96
CA VAL A 290 4.50 3.11 30.01
C VAL A 290 3.79 3.78 31.17
N LYS A 291 2.92 4.77 30.86
CA LYS A 291 2.09 5.45 31.85
C LYS A 291 1.08 4.49 32.48
N GLN A 292 0.68 4.77 33.72
CA GLN A 292 -0.30 3.94 34.45
C GLN A 292 -1.58 3.74 33.63
N GLY A 293 -2.04 2.49 33.53
CA GLY A 293 -3.22 2.11 32.75
C GLY A 293 -2.99 1.99 31.25
N LYS A 294 -1.81 2.36 30.74
CA LYS A 294 -1.43 2.20 29.33
C LYS A 294 -0.75 0.86 29.08
N SER A 295 -0.77 0.43 27.83
CA SER A 295 0.02 -0.71 27.37
C SER A 295 0.39 -0.54 25.91
N TYR A 296 1.51 -1.14 25.52
CA TYR A 296 1.91 -1.25 24.12
C TYR A 296 1.94 -2.71 23.68
N GLU A 297 1.72 -2.92 22.39
CA GLU A 297 1.85 -4.22 21.73
C GLU A 297 3.15 -4.22 20.94
N ILE A 298 4.08 -5.10 21.30
CA ILE A 298 5.37 -5.25 20.64
C ILE A 298 5.36 -6.57 19.86
N GLU A 299 5.66 -6.50 18.57
CA GLU A 299 5.84 -7.67 17.72
C GLU A 299 7.25 -8.23 17.89
N LEU A 300 7.34 -9.55 18.07
CA LEU A 300 8.59 -10.32 18.16
C LEU A 300 8.53 -11.50 17.19
N PRO A 301 9.66 -12.04 16.70
CA PRO A 301 9.66 -13.27 15.93
C PRO A 301 9.04 -14.43 16.72
N LEU A 302 8.24 -15.27 16.07
CA LEU A 302 7.64 -16.44 16.70
C LEU A 302 8.72 -17.42 17.20
N ASN A 303 9.75 -17.62 16.38
CA ASN A 303 10.86 -18.55 16.60
C ASN A 303 12.18 -17.82 16.89
N ALA A 304 12.18 -16.89 17.85
CA ALA A 304 13.39 -16.20 18.27
C ALA A 304 14.46 -17.20 18.77
N LYS A 305 15.69 -17.06 18.30
CA LYS A 305 16.85 -17.83 18.79
C LYS A 305 17.65 -16.96 19.74
N PRO A 306 18.02 -17.43 20.94
CA PRO A 306 18.80 -16.64 21.89
C PRO A 306 20.01 -15.97 21.22
N VAL A 307 20.05 -14.65 21.29
CA VAL A 307 21.20 -13.86 20.84
C VAL A 307 22.14 -13.74 22.02
N ALA A 308 23.38 -14.23 21.87
CA ALA A 308 24.40 -14.01 22.88
C ALA A 308 24.70 -12.51 22.98
N LYS A 309 24.98 -12.02 24.19
CA LYS A 309 25.47 -10.66 24.38
C LYS A 309 26.88 -10.61 23.81
N ASP A 310 27.03 -10.05 22.61
CA ASP A 310 28.35 -9.81 22.05
C ASP A 310 29.11 -8.92 23.03
N SER A 311 30.22 -9.41 23.56
CA SER A 311 31.08 -8.64 24.46
C SER A 311 31.77 -7.54 23.66
N VAL A 312 31.09 -6.40 23.49
CA VAL A 312 31.70 -5.22 22.90
C VAL A 312 32.62 -4.60 23.94
N GLN A 313 33.90 -5.00 23.94
CA GLN A 313 34.94 -4.25 24.62
C GLN A 313 35.23 -2.99 23.79
N ILE A 314 34.56 -1.89 24.12
CA ILE A 314 34.96 -0.59 23.61
C ILE A 314 36.16 -0.15 24.45
N GLU A 315 37.37 -0.37 23.93
CA GLU A 315 38.55 0.30 24.47
C GLU A 315 38.31 1.81 24.38
N LYS A 316 38.14 2.45 25.54
CA LYS A 316 38.11 3.91 25.63
C LYS A 316 39.50 4.40 25.23
N LYS A 317 39.62 4.97 24.02
CA LYS A 317 40.73 5.87 23.69
C LYS A 317 40.49 7.23 24.31
#